data_AF-A0A962J2B2-F1
#
_entry.id   AF-A0A962J2B2-F1
#
_cell.length_a   1.000
_cell.length_b   1.000
_cell.length_c   1.000
_cell.angle_alpha   90.00
_cell.angle_beta   90.00
_cell.angle_gamma   90.00
#
_symmetry.space_group_name_H-M   'P 1'
#
loop_
_entity.id
_entity.type
_entity.pdbx_description
1 polymer ?
#
loop_
_entity_poly.entity_id
_entity_poly.type
_entity_poly.pdbx_seq_one_letter_code
_entity_poly.pdbx_strand_id
1 'polypeptide(L)'
;MPKIEARTRCAIAEFLPHAIETALASYRRFAEDEATTPEENKAKEFKAHHDACKIAIAHIELLIKLARWADLPDPEVEDANHQAMLQSLIENAEKELGREQ
;
A
#
# COMPACT_ATOMS: atom_id res chain seq x y z
N MET A 1 27.46 18.96 -10.57
CA MET A 1 27.50 17.63 -11.23
C MET A 1 26.08 17.21 -11.64
N PRO A 2 25.46 17.85 -12.65
CA PRO A 2 24.04 17.66 -12.95
C PRO A 2 23.73 16.34 -13.69
N LYS A 3 24.73 15.78 -14.38
CA LYS A 3 24.56 14.61 -15.26
C LYS A 3 24.42 13.29 -14.51
N ILE A 4 24.99 13.18 -13.31
CA ILE A 4 24.89 11.98 -12.46
C ILE A 4 23.47 11.89 -11.91
N GLU A 5 22.97 13.00 -11.37
CA GLU A 5 21.62 13.12 -10.81
C GLU A 5 20.53 12.80 -11.84
N ALA A 6 20.64 13.33 -13.07
CA ALA A 6 19.70 13.03 -14.15
C ALA A 6 19.68 11.55 -14.54
N ARG A 7 20.85 10.89 -14.61
CA ARG A 7 20.93 9.44 -14.91
C ARG A 7 20.33 8.60 -13.79
N THR A 8 20.56 8.98 -12.54
CA THR A 8 19.97 8.30 -11.38
C THR A 8 18.45 8.43 -11.37
N ARG A 9 17.91 9.62 -11.67
CA ARG A 9 16.45 9.81 -11.80
C ARG A 9 15.84 8.97 -12.91
N CYS A 10 16.46 8.89 -14.09
CA CYS A 10 15.98 8.02 -15.18
C CYS A 10 15.96 6.54 -14.79
N ALA A 11 17.04 6.03 -14.19
CA ALA A 11 17.10 4.63 -13.76
C ALA A 11 16.03 4.30 -12.71
N ILE A 12 15.77 5.23 -11.78
CA ILE A 12 14.71 5.11 -10.78
C ILE A 12 13.33 5.13 -11.46
N ALA A 13 13.12 6.03 -12.42
CA ALA A 13 11.87 6.14 -13.16
C ALA A 13 11.54 4.87 -13.97
N GLU A 14 12.55 4.21 -14.54
CA GLU A 14 12.39 2.92 -15.25
C GLU A 14 12.08 1.75 -14.31
N PHE A 15 12.65 1.75 -13.11
CA PHE A 15 12.49 0.66 -12.14
C PHE A 15 11.15 0.71 -11.38
N LEU A 16 10.71 1.92 -11.02
CA LEU A 16 9.60 2.13 -10.09
C LEU A 16 8.25 1.51 -10.49
N PRO A 17 7.79 1.56 -11.75
CA PRO A 17 6.51 0.98 -12.12
C PRO A 17 6.41 -0.51 -11.76
N HIS A 18 7.42 -1.29 -12.10
CA HIS A 18 7.45 -2.72 -11.80
C HIS A 18 7.56 -3.01 -10.28
N ALA A 19 8.33 -2.19 -9.57
CA ALA A 19 8.46 -2.30 -8.12
C ALA A 19 7.13 -2.03 -7.39
N ILE A 20 6.38 -1.02 -7.85
CA ILE A 20 5.05 -0.66 -7.30
C ILE A 20 4.05 -1.78 -7.58
N GLU A 21 3.98 -2.30 -8.80
CA GLU A 21 3.11 -3.44 -9.14
C GLU A 21 3.38 -4.66 -8.26
N THR A 22 4.65 -4.99 -8.05
CA THR A 22 5.07 -6.12 -7.21
C THR A 22 4.68 -5.93 -5.76
N ALA A 23 4.85 -4.72 -5.21
CA ALA A 23 4.48 -4.40 -3.84
C ALA A 23 2.95 -4.46 -3.65
N LEU A 24 2.17 -3.95 -4.62
CA LEU A 24 0.71 -4.05 -4.61
C LEU A 24 0.20 -5.49 -4.70
N ALA A 25 0.83 -6.32 -5.53
CA ALA A 25 0.48 -7.74 -5.62
C ALA A 25 0.79 -8.48 -4.32
N SER A 26 1.91 -8.15 -3.67
CA SER A 26 2.28 -8.72 -2.37
C SER A 26 1.28 -8.33 -1.29
N TYR A 27 0.86 -7.06 -1.25
CA TYR A 27 -0.18 -6.58 -0.34
C TYR A 27 -1.50 -7.33 -0.55
N ARG A 28 -2.00 -7.44 -1.80
CA ARG A 28 -3.24 -8.17 -2.10
C ARG A 28 -3.18 -9.62 -1.62
N ARG A 29 -2.08 -10.32 -1.91
CA ARG A 29 -1.86 -11.69 -1.44
C ARG A 29 -1.91 -11.78 0.08
N PHE A 30 -1.21 -10.88 0.77
CA PHE A 30 -1.23 -10.83 2.23
C PHE A 30 -2.54 -10.29 2.79
N ALA A 31 -3.47 -9.75 2.01
CA ALA A 31 -4.76 -9.31 2.51
C ALA A 31 -5.83 -10.41 2.34
N GLU A 32 -5.66 -11.29 1.36
CA GLU A 32 -6.61 -12.35 1.01
C GLU A 32 -6.37 -13.67 1.77
N ASP A 33 -5.15 -13.90 2.30
CA ASP A 33 -4.74 -15.17 2.93
C ASP A 33 -5.43 -15.46 4.30
N GLU A 34 -6.11 -14.47 4.92
CA GLU A 34 -6.76 -14.61 6.23
C GLU A 34 -7.83 -15.72 6.29
N ALA A 35 -8.39 -16.11 5.15
CA ALA A 35 -9.55 -17.01 5.07
C ALA A 35 -9.29 -18.51 5.31
N THR A 36 -8.03 -18.96 5.46
CA THR A 36 -7.69 -20.40 5.49
C THR A 36 -7.10 -20.93 6.81
N THR A 37 -7.07 -20.11 7.85
CA THR A 37 -6.34 -20.43 9.10
C THR A 37 -7.17 -21.27 10.09
N PRO A 38 -6.65 -22.40 10.61
CA PRO A 38 -7.27 -23.15 11.71
C PRO A 38 -7.40 -22.32 13.00
N GLU A 39 -8.51 -22.46 13.73
CA GLU A 39 -8.86 -21.63 14.91
C GLU A 39 -7.78 -21.60 16.01
N GLU A 40 -7.01 -22.67 16.12
CA GLU A 40 -5.95 -22.87 17.13
C GLU A 40 -4.77 -21.90 16.97
N ASN A 41 -4.50 -21.46 15.74
CA ASN A 41 -3.36 -20.58 15.41
C ASN A 41 -3.77 -19.15 15.04
N LYS A 42 -5.08 -18.87 15.05
CA LYS A 42 -5.67 -17.64 14.51
C LYS A 42 -5.02 -16.37 15.04
N ALA A 43 -4.72 -16.27 16.34
CA ALA A 43 -4.11 -15.06 16.92
C ALA A 43 -2.65 -14.82 16.48
N LYS A 44 -1.83 -15.87 16.37
CA LYS A 44 -0.42 -15.74 15.96
C LYS A 44 -0.32 -15.48 14.46
N GLU A 45 -1.11 -16.21 13.68
CA GLU A 45 -1.16 -16.07 12.22
C GLU A 45 -1.78 -14.72 11.83
N PHE A 46 -2.82 -14.25 12.52
CA PHE A 46 -3.38 -12.90 12.34
C PHE A 46 -2.32 -11.82 12.57
N LYS A 47 -1.54 -11.89 13.67
CA LYS A 47 -0.48 -10.92 13.93
C LYS A 47 0.57 -10.94 12.81
N ALA A 48 1.04 -12.12 12.42
CA ALA A 48 2.06 -12.26 11.38
C ALA A 48 1.58 -11.73 10.02
N HIS A 49 0.33 -12.06 9.65
CA HIS A 49 -0.34 -11.57 8.44
C HIS A 49 -0.50 -10.04 8.46
N HIS A 50 -1.00 -9.50 9.57
CA HIS A 50 -1.17 -8.06 9.74
C HIS A 50 0.16 -7.30 9.71
N ASP A 51 1.23 -7.86 10.30
CA ASP A 51 2.58 -7.31 10.21
C ASP A 51 3.11 -7.33 8.77
N ALA A 52 2.85 -8.40 8.00
CA ALA A 52 3.21 -8.48 6.58
C ALA A 52 2.48 -7.42 5.74
N CYS A 53 1.18 -7.19 5.98
CA CYS A 53 0.41 -6.12 5.34
C CYS A 53 1.00 -4.73 5.64
N LYS A 54 1.35 -4.47 6.90
CA LYS A 54 1.98 -3.19 7.29
C LYS A 54 3.30 -2.95 6.57
N ILE A 55 4.14 -3.99 6.46
CA ILE A 55 5.42 -3.90 5.75
C ILE A 55 5.19 -3.62 4.26
N ALA A 56 4.22 -4.30 3.64
CA ALA A 56 3.89 -4.06 2.23
C ALA A 56 3.42 -2.63 1.98
N ILE A 57 2.54 -2.07 2.84
CA ILE A 57 2.09 -0.68 2.76
C ILE A 57 3.27 0.29 2.92
N ALA A 58 4.11 0.10 3.94
CA ALA A 58 5.29 0.96 4.15
C ALA A 58 6.25 0.94 2.95
N HIS A 59 6.38 -0.21 2.27
CA HIS A 59 7.18 -0.33 1.05
C HIS A 59 6.55 0.45 -0.11
N ILE A 60 5.23 0.37 -0.31
CA ILE A 60 4.50 1.13 -1.34
C ILE A 60 4.67 2.63 -1.11
N GLU A 61 4.51 3.12 0.13
CA GLU A 61 4.70 4.53 0.47
C GLU A 61 6.12 5.03 0.14
N LEU A 62 7.15 4.20 0.39
CA LEU A 62 8.52 4.52 0.05
C LEU A 62 8.72 4.64 -1.47
N LEU A 63 8.14 3.73 -2.23
CA LEU A 63 8.22 3.75 -3.70
C LEU A 63 7.51 4.97 -4.28
N ILE A 64 6.35 5.37 -3.75
CA ILE A 64 5.65 6.60 -4.14
C ILE A 64 6.50 7.84 -3.85
N LYS A 65 7.11 7.92 -2.65
CA LYS A 65 8.02 9.03 -2.30
C LYS A 65 9.20 9.11 -3.27
N LEU A 66 9.74 7.96 -3.67
CA LEU A 66 10.83 7.88 -4.63
C LEU A 66 10.38 8.28 -6.05
N ALA A 67 9.16 7.94 -6.45
CA ALA A 67 8.56 8.34 -7.72
C ALA A 67 8.38 9.85 -7.82
N ARG A 68 7.84 10.48 -6.76
CA ARG A 68 7.72 11.93 -6.66
C ARG A 68 9.09 12.63 -6.74
N TRP A 69 10.12 12.06 -6.09
CA TRP A 69 11.49 12.59 -6.20
C TRP A 69 12.07 12.48 -7.63
N ALA A 70 11.67 11.46 -8.38
CA ALA A 70 12.09 11.26 -9.77
C ALA A 70 11.30 12.08 -10.80
N ASP A 71 10.43 13.00 -10.36
CA ASP A 71 9.50 13.77 -11.22
C ASP A 71 8.60 12.89 -12.11
N LEU A 72 8.26 11.68 -11.66
CA LEU A 72 7.26 10.86 -12.33
C LEU A 72 5.87 11.51 -12.18
N PRO A 73 5.03 11.47 -13.23
CA PRO A 73 3.66 11.99 -13.14
C PRO A 73 2.88 11.28 -12.02
N ASP A 74 2.14 12.06 -11.24
CA ASP A 74 1.40 11.58 -10.08
C ASP A 74 0.10 10.90 -10.52
N PRO A 75 -0.12 9.60 -10.23
CA PRO A 75 -1.36 8.90 -10.56
C PRO A 75 -2.55 9.34 -9.68
N GLU A 76 -2.34 10.09 -8.59
CA GLU A 76 -3.41 10.53 -7.67
C GLU A 76 -4.46 11.46 -8.33
N VAL A 77 -4.18 12.04 -9.50
CA VAL A 77 -5.12 12.94 -10.20
C VAL A 77 -6.37 12.22 -10.71
N GLU A 78 -6.35 10.89 -10.87
CA GLU A 78 -7.52 10.07 -11.26
C GLU A 78 -8.36 9.54 -10.06
N ASP A 79 -7.91 9.74 -8.82
CA ASP A 79 -8.34 8.93 -7.66
C ASP A 79 -9.52 9.50 -6.82
N ALA A 80 -10.13 10.61 -7.25
CA ALA A 80 -11.18 11.29 -6.49
C ALA A 80 -12.39 10.38 -6.14
N ASN A 81 -12.69 9.39 -6.98
CA ASN A 81 -13.75 8.42 -6.73
C ASN A 81 -13.40 7.38 -5.65
N HIS A 82 -12.15 6.91 -5.58
CA HIS A 82 -11.71 6.04 -4.48
C HIS A 82 -11.71 6.79 -3.16
N GLN A 83 -11.35 8.07 -3.17
CA GLN A 83 -11.31 8.87 -1.96
C GLN A 83 -12.71 9.03 -1.33
N ALA A 84 -13.74 9.21 -2.15
CA ALA A 84 -15.13 9.20 -1.68
C ALA A 84 -15.57 7.82 -1.16
N MET A 85 -15.16 6.72 -1.81
CA MET A 85 -15.47 5.36 -1.36
C MET A 85 -14.80 5.05 0.00
N LEU A 86 -13.54 5.42 0.17
CA LEU A 86 -12.78 5.22 1.40
C LEU A 86 -13.37 6.01 2.57
N GLN A 87 -13.79 7.26 2.34
CA GLN A 87 -14.45 8.08 3.35
C GLN A 87 -15.73 7.40 3.89
N SER A 88 -16.54 6.82 3.01
CA SER A 88 -17.75 6.09 3.39
C SER A 88 -17.44 4.83 4.23
N LEU A 89 -16.36 4.11 3.90
CA LEU A 89 -15.92 2.94 4.67
C LEU A 89 -15.45 3.32 6.08
N ILE A 90 -14.72 4.43 6.22
CA ILE A 90 -14.25 4.95 7.53
C ILE A 90 -15.45 5.32 8.41
N GLU A 91 -16.42 6.07 7.87
CA GLU A 91 -17.64 6.44 8.61
C GLU A 91 -18.43 5.22 9.10
N ASN A 92 -18.44 4.13 8.33
CA ASN A 92 -19.10 2.90 8.75
C ASN A 92 -18.32 2.18 9.86
N ALA A 93 -17.00 2.11 9.77
CA ALA A 93 -16.17 1.52 10.82
C ALA A 93 -16.29 2.28 12.16
N GLU A 94 -16.31 3.62 12.11
CA GLU A 94 -16.52 4.46 13.30
C GLU A 94 -17.90 4.25 13.94
N LYS A 95 -18.95 4.08 13.12
CA LYS A 95 -20.30 3.78 13.62
C LYS A 95 -20.37 2.42 14.33
N GLU A 96 -19.69 1.40 13.82
CA GLU A 96 -19.66 0.08 14.47
C GLU A 96 -18.94 0.15 15.82
N LEU A 97 -17.79 0.85 15.91
CA LEU A 97 -17.09 1.07 17.18
C LEU A 97 -17.92 1.88 18.20
N GLY A 98 -18.75 2.80 17.72
CA GLY A 98 -19.65 3.58 18.57
C GLY A 98 -20.91 2.84 19.04
N ARG A 99 -21.25 1.69 18.43
CA ARG A 99 -22.40 0.84 18.80
C ARG A 99 -22.09 -0.16 19.91
N GLU A 100 -20.81 -0.46 20.14
CA GLU A 100 -20.34 -1.43 21.14
C GLU A 100 -20.01 -0.79 22.51
N GLN A 101 -20.27 0.51 22.69
CA GLN A 101 -20.15 1.24 23.98
C GLN A 101 -21.52 1.60 24.56
#